data_AF-A0A0B1SCP1-F1
#
_entry.id   AF-A0A0B1SCP1-F1
#
_cell.length_a   1.000
_cell.length_b   1.000
_cell.length_c   1.000
_cell.angle_alpha   90.00
_cell.angle_beta   90.00
_cell.angle_gamma   90.00
#
_symmetry.space_group_name_H-M   'P 1'
#
loop_
_entity.id
_entity.type
_entity.pdbx_description
1 polymer ?
#
loop_
_entity_poly.entity_id
_entity_poly.type
_entity_poly.pdbx_seq_one_letter_code
_entity_poly.pdbx_strand_id
1 'polypeptide(L)'
;MGAVASAVRSPLIETKSGPVRGREYLLNDGRVVDMYMGIPYAEPPVGKLRFQKPQPVTPWTEEMDCVKFGPRCPQTDEYFAQVRGIRQWICSAHHVMPFQFINIVGKDEANCLTLNVFAPRWRQDEDKKHAVMVWVHGGGFSIHSSSNYGDTSIAR
;
A
#
# COMPACT_ATOMS: atom_id res chain seq x y z
N MET A 1 -3.82 6.16 -22.39
CA MET A 1 -3.65 7.55 -21.89
C MET A 1 -3.77 7.49 -20.38
N GLY A 2 -2.68 7.83 -19.68
CA GLY A 2 -2.51 7.56 -18.25
C GLY A 2 -3.25 8.57 -17.38
N ALA A 3 -3.94 8.06 -16.36
CA ALA A 3 -4.51 8.89 -15.31
C ALA A 3 -3.40 9.67 -14.59
N VAL A 4 -3.65 10.94 -14.30
CA VAL A 4 -2.70 11.84 -13.64
C VAL A 4 -2.96 11.76 -12.14
N ALA A 5 -1.92 11.53 -11.34
CA ALA A 5 -2.03 11.66 -9.88
C ALA A 5 -2.40 13.12 -9.57
N SER A 6 -3.56 13.33 -8.95
CA SER A 6 -4.04 14.66 -8.60
C SER A 6 -3.12 15.27 -7.54
N ALA A 7 -2.81 16.57 -7.66
CA ALA A 7 -2.13 17.34 -6.60
C ALA A 7 -3.07 17.62 -5.39
N VAL A 8 -4.34 17.24 -5.51
CA VAL A 8 -5.37 17.45 -4.50
C VAL A 8 -5.26 16.37 -3.41
N ARG A 9 -5.23 16.82 -2.16
CA ARG A 9 -5.17 15.95 -0.97
C ARG A 9 -6.55 15.43 -0.62
N SER A 10 -6.61 14.19 -0.15
CA SER A 10 -7.83 13.64 0.44
C SER A 10 -8.19 14.38 1.75
N PRO A 11 -9.46 14.28 2.22
CA PRO A 11 -9.86 14.77 3.52
C PRO A 11 -8.98 14.20 4.64
N LEU A 12 -8.75 15.02 5.66
CA LEU A 12 -8.16 14.57 6.92
C LEU A 12 -9.15 13.65 7.63
N ILE A 13 -8.73 12.44 7.98
CA ILE A 13 -9.59 11.47 8.66
C ILE A 13 -9.04 11.18 10.05
N GLU A 14 -9.90 11.34 11.04
CA GLU A 14 -9.60 10.94 12.41
C GLU A 14 -9.77 9.42 12.56
N THR A 15 -8.69 8.76 12.97
CA THR A 15 -8.72 7.34 13.35
C THR A 15 -8.56 7.19 14.86
N LYS A 16 -8.77 5.97 15.38
CA LYS A 16 -8.49 5.68 16.79
C LYS A 16 -7.01 5.86 17.18
N SER A 17 -6.12 5.76 16.19
CA SER A 17 -4.68 5.87 16.39
C SER A 17 -4.15 7.27 16.09
N GLY A 18 -4.94 8.16 15.49
CA GLY A 18 -4.53 9.52 15.14
C GLY A 18 -4.99 9.95 13.75
N PRO A 19 -4.77 11.22 13.40
CA PRO A 19 -5.20 11.79 12.13
C PRO A 19 -4.33 11.32 10.95
N VAL A 20 -4.98 10.99 9.83
CA VAL A 20 -4.30 10.58 8.58
C VAL A 20 -4.79 11.40 7.39
N ARG A 21 -3.87 11.77 6.50
CA ARG A 21 -4.20 12.46 5.25
C ARG A 21 -3.69 11.68 4.04
N GLY A 22 -4.59 11.43 3.10
CA GLY A 22 -4.31 10.71 1.86
C GLY A 22 -4.19 11.63 0.64
N ARG A 23 -4.23 11.02 -0.55
CA ARG A 23 -4.30 11.73 -1.84
C ARG A 23 -5.50 11.27 -2.65
N GLU A 24 -6.00 12.16 -3.49
CA GLU A 24 -7.07 11.84 -4.42
C GLU A 24 -6.52 11.17 -5.68
N TYR A 25 -7.33 10.27 -6.23
CA TYR A 25 -7.11 9.69 -7.54
C TYR A 25 -8.35 9.90 -8.42
N LEU A 26 -8.14 10.62 -9.53
CA LEU A 26 -9.17 10.89 -10.52
C LEU A 26 -9.15 9.80 -11.59
N LEU A 27 -10.26 9.10 -11.74
CA LEU A 27 -10.48 8.15 -12.80
C LEU A 27 -10.81 8.85 -14.12
N ASN A 28 -10.58 8.14 -15.22
CA ASN A 28 -10.82 8.67 -16.57
C ASN A 28 -12.30 9.03 -16.83
N ASP A 29 -13.24 8.47 -16.07
CA ASP A 29 -14.67 8.74 -16.14
C ASP A 29 -15.14 9.83 -15.17
N GLY A 30 -14.21 10.55 -14.53
CA GLY A 30 -14.50 11.66 -13.61
C GLY A 30 -14.78 11.23 -12.17
N ARG A 31 -14.83 9.92 -11.89
CA ARG A 31 -14.96 9.40 -10.52
C ARG A 31 -13.70 9.69 -9.70
N VAL A 32 -13.86 9.93 -8.40
CA VAL A 32 -12.75 10.20 -7.47
C VAL A 32 -12.67 9.08 -6.42
N VAL A 33 -11.44 8.65 -6.12
CA VAL A 33 -11.12 7.71 -5.05
C VAL A 33 -10.15 8.38 -4.08
N ASP A 34 -10.47 8.31 -2.80
CA ASP A 34 -9.59 8.70 -1.70
C ASP A 34 -8.63 7.56 -1.38
N MET A 35 -7.33 7.85 -1.43
CA MET A 35 -6.27 6.87 -1.22
C MET A 35 -5.45 7.23 0.02
N TYR A 36 -5.50 6.35 1.02
CA TYR A 36 -4.68 6.44 2.22
C TYR A 36 -3.75 5.23 2.26
N MET A 37 -2.45 5.45 2.12
CA MET A 37 -1.46 4.39 1.96
C MET A 37 -0.41 4.45 3.05
N GLY A 38 0.17 3.28 3.37
CA GLY A 38 1.24 3.18 4.35
C GLY A 38 0.80 3.47 5.80
N ILE A 39 -0.49 3.30 6.11
CA ILE A 39 -1.00 3.54 7.48
C ILE A 39 -0.48 2.42 8.40
N PRO A 40 0.23 2.73 9.50
CA PRO A 40 0.67 1.72 10.45
C PRO A 40 -0.54 1.16 11.21
N TYR A 41 -0.63 -0.16 11.28
CA TYR A 41 -1.70 -0.84 12.03
C TYR A 41 -1.22 -1.55 13.30
N ALA A 42 0.10 -1.64 13.50
CA ALA A 42 0.72 -2.28 14.65
C ALA A 42 2.08 -1.65 14.97
N GLU A 43 2.57 -1.88 16.18
CA GLU A 43 3.94 -1.52 16.58
C GLU A 43 5.00 -2.22 15.73
N PRO A 44 6.17 -1.57 15.49
CA PRO A 44 7.31 -2.18 14.83
C PRO A 44 7.68 -3.54 15.43
N PRO A 45 7.71 -4.64 14.64
CA PRO A 45 7.99 -5.99 15.14
C PRO A 45 9.49 -6.25 15.34
N VAL A 46 10.22 -5.28 15.88
CA VAL A 46 11.68 -5.30 16.03
C VAL A 46 12.09 -5.52 17.48
N GLY A 47 13.35 -5.90 17.70
CA GLY A 47 13.91 -6.11 19.03
C GLY A 47 13.12 -7.17 19.81
N LYS A 48 12.61 -6.80 20.99
CA LYS A 48 11.86 -7.70 21.89
C LYS A 48 10.49 -8.11 21.33
N LEU A 49 9.95 -7.36 20.36
CA LEU A 49 8.67 -7.65 19.71
C LEU A 49 8.80 -8.64 18.55
N ARG A 50 10.03 -8.93 18.10
CA ARG A 50 10.25 -9.94 17.07
C ARG A 50 9.78 -11.31 17.58
N PHE A 51 9.04 -12.03 16.74
CA PHE A 51 8.41 -13.33 17.04
C PHE A 51 7.34 -13.28 18.15
N GLN A 52 6.84 -12.09 18.47
CA GLN A 52 5.69 -11.92 19.36
C GLN A 52 4.43 -11.60 18.55
N LYS A 53 3.27 -11.67 19.21
CA LYS A 53 2.02 -11.15 18.65
C LYS A 53 2.15 -9.64 18.41
N PRO A 54 1.59 -9.12 17.29
CA PRO A 54 1.61 -7.69 17.00
C PRO A 54 0.92 -6.93 18.13
N GLN A 55 1.50 -5.79 18.53
CA GLN A 55 0.92 -4.89 19.51
C GLN A 55 0.21 -3.73 18.80
N PRO A 56 -0.87 -3.18 19.38
CA PRO A 56 -1.52 -1.99 18.83
C PRO A 56 -0.53 -0.84 18.70
N VAL A 57 -0.59 -0.10 17.60
CA VAL A 57 0.25 1.08 17.37
C VAL A 57 0.01 2.13 18.45
N THR A 58 1.09 2.78 18.89
CA THR A 58 1.05 3.95 19.77
C THR A 58 0.31 5.07 19.06
N PRO A 59 -0.78 5.61 19.66
CA PRO A 59 -1.49 6.71 19.04
C PRO A 59 -0.60 7.94 18.83
N TRP A 60 -0.82 8.63 17.73
CA TRP A 60 -0.18 9.89 17.37
C TRP A 60 -1.19 11.03 17.35
N THR A 61 -0.70 12.26 17.57
CA THR A 61 -1.53 13.48 17.56
C THR A 61 -1.37 14.29 16.29
N GLU A 62 -0.20 14.20 15.65
CA GLU A 62 0.13 14.99 14.46
C GLU A 62 -0.41 14.34 13.18
N GLU A 63 -0.77 15.16 12.20
CA GLU A 63 -1.21 14.65 10.89
C GLU A 63 -0.15 13.75 10.25
N MET A 64 -0.54 12.49 9.97
CA MET A 64 0.31 11.56 9.25
C MET A 64 0.03 11.62 7.74
N ASP A 65 1.09 11.85 6.96
CA ASP A 65 1.01 11.90 5.49
C ASP A 65 1.03 10.48 4.88
N CYS A 66 -0.16 10.01 4.49
CA CYS A 66 -0.43 8.66 3.97
C CYS A 66 -0.61 8.67 2.44
N VAL A 67 0.29 9.33 1.72
CA VAL A 67 0.22 9.48 0.25
C VAL A 67 1.12 8.51 -0.53
N LYS A 68 1.87 7.66 0.17
CA LYS A 68 2.79 6.67 -0.40
C LYS A 68 2.60 5.31 0.28
N PHE A 69 2.85 4.25 -0.47
CA PHE A 69 2.92 2.91 0.11
C PHE A 69 4.02 2.82 1.17
N GLY A 70 3.74 2.10 2.25
CA GLY A 70 4.74 1.69 3.22
C GLY A 70 5.75 0.69 2.62
N PRO A 71 6.90 0.51 3.28
CA PRO A 71 7.87 -0.49 2.86
C PRO A 71 7.31 -1.90 3.05
N ARG A 72 7.83 -2.86 2.27
CA ARG A 72 7.51 -4.28 2.43
C ARG A 72 8.30 -4.91 3.57
N CYS A 73 7.79 -6.01 4.11
CA CYS A 73 8.56 -6.77 5.09
C CYS A 73 9.80 -7.43 4.47
N PRO A 74 10.84 -7.71 5.28
CA PRO A 74 12.01 -8.45 4.84
C PRO A 74 11.63 -9.79 4.21
N GLN A 75 12.15 -10.05 3.02
CA GLN A 75 11.94 -11.29 2.26
C GLN A 75 13.20 -11.57 1.43
N THR A 76 13.45 -12.84 1.13
CA THR A 76 14.61 -13.31 0.37
C THR A 76 14.32 -13.33 -1.12
N ASP A 77 13.78 -12.25 -1.66
CA ASP A 77 13.47 -12.10 -3.09
C ASP A 77 14.71 -11.83 -3.96
N GLU A 78 15.88 -11.72 -3.32
CA GLU A 78 17.20 -11.63 -3.98
C GLU A 78 17.53 -12.82 -4.87
N TYR A 79 16.79 -13.94 -4.80
CA TYR A 79 17.01 -15.09 -5.69
C TYR A 79 16.83 -14.73 -7.18
N PHE A 80 15.88 -13.84 -7.54
CA PHE A 80 15.74 -13.34 -8.91
C PHE A 80 16.72 -12.19 -9.23
N ALA A 81 17.20 -11.46 -8.22
CA ALA A 81 18.16 -10.36 -8.39
C ALA A 81 19.62 -10.83 -8.51
N GLN A 82 19.96 -12.01 -7.98
CA GLN A 82 21.29 -12.61 -8.10
C GLN A 82 21.56 -13.20 -9.49
N VAL A 83 20.54 -13.42 -10.31
CA VAL A 83 20.77 -13.69 -11.74
C VAL A 83 21.10 -12.38 -12.44
N ARG A 84 22.32 -11.88 -12.19
CA ARG A 84 22.84 -10.60 -12.71
C ARG A 84 22.83 -10.48 -14.24
N GLY A 85 22.56 -11.56 -14.98
CA GLY A 85 22.35 -11.56 -16.43
C GLY A 85 20.88 -11.41 -16.88
N ILE A 86 19.91 -11.60 -15.98
CA ILE A 86 18.47 -11.61 -16.32
C ILE A 86 17.80 -10.26 -16.03
N ARG A 87 18.39 -9.36 -15.25
CA ARG A 87 17.79 -8.04 -14.96
C ARG A 87 17.52 -7.22 -16.24
N GLN A 88 18.42 -7.29 -17.22
CA GLN A 88 18.20 -6.68 -18.54
C GLN A 88 17.10 -7.41 -19.32
N TRP A 89 17.04 -8.75 -19.23
CA TRP A 89 16.04 -9.57 -19.94
C TRP A 89 14.64 -9.44 -19.34
N ILE A 90 14.46 -9.40 -18.02
CA ILE A 90 13.17 -9.18 -17.34
C ILE A 90 12.61 -7.80 -17.67
N CYS A 91 13.45 -6.75 -17.66
CA CYS A 91 13.02 -5.40 -18.04
C CYS A 91 12.68 -5.30 -19.55
N SER A 92 13.25 -6.15 -20.39
CA SER A 92 12.93 -6.24 -21.83
C SER A 92 11.78 -7.21 -22.13
N ALA A 93 11.45 -8.11 -21.21
CA ALA A 93 10.46 -9.17 -21.34
C ALA A 93 9.18 -8.83 -20.55
N HIS A 94 8.66 -7.61 -20.72
CA HIS A 94 7.34 -7.17 -20.22
C HIS A 94 6.18 -8.13 -20.60
N HIS A 95 6.40 -9.07 -21.52
CA HIS A 95 5.44 -10.09 -21.95
C HIS A 95 5.48 -11.41 -21.15
N VAL A 96 6.52 -11.68 -20.37
CA VAL A 96 6.75 -13.02 -19.77
C VAL A 96 6.53 -13.02 -18.25
N MET A 97 6.72 -11.88 -17.59
CA MET A 97 6.42 -11.71 -16.16
C MET A 97 5.59 -10.45 -15.97
N PRO A 98 4.34 -10.54 -15.46
CA PRO A 98 3.55 -9.35 -15.19
C PRO A 98 4.29 -8.47 -14.17
N PHE A 99 4.21 -7.15 -14.39
CA PHE A 99 4.86 -6.10 -13.59
C PHE A 99 4.57 -6.21 -12.07
N GLN A 100 3.53 -6.96 -11.70
CA GLN A 100 3.19 -7.36 -10.34
C GLN A 100 4.33 -8.05 -9.57
N PHE A 101 5.30 -8.67 -10.24
CA PHE A 101 6.44 -9.31 -9.57
C PHE A 101 7.61 -8.36 -9.26
N ILE A 102 7.59 -7.13 -9.76
CA ILE A 102 8.62 -6.12 -9.47
C ILE A 102 8.12 -5.22 -8.35
N ASN A 103 8.66 -5.42 -7.14
CA ASN A 103 8.39 -4.56 -6.00
C ASN A 103 9.05 -3.19 -6.18
N ILE A 104 8.23 -2.14 -6.20
CA ILE A 104 8.69 -0.74 -6.35
C ILE A 104 9.04 -0.13 -4.97
N VAL A 105 8.57 -0.73 -3.87
CA VAL A 105 8.84 -0.26 -2.51
C VAL A 105 10.06 -0.96 -1.89
N GLY A 106 10.81 -0.23 -1.05
CA GLY A 106 11.94 -0.76 -0.28
C GLY A 106 11.52 -1.74 0.81
N LYS A 107 12.49 -2.46 1.39
CA LYS A 107 12.30 -3.37 2.53
C LYS A 107 12.69 -2.70 3.83
N ASP A 108 11.84 -2.80 4.86
CA ASP A 108 12.10 -2.26 6.19
C ASP A 108 11.29 -3.01 7.25
N GLU A 109 11.97 -3.73 8.13
CA GLU A 109 11.32 -4.51 9.19
C GLU A 109 10.58 -3.64 10.21
N ALA A 110 11.11 -2.46 10.54
CA ALA A 110 10.53 -1.60 11.55
C ALA A 110 9.22 -0.96 11.05
N ASN A 111 9.07 -0.80 9.74
CA ASN A 111 8.00 0.00 9.15
C ASN A 111 7.08 -0.79 8.20
N CYS A 112 7.16 -2.13 8.16
CA CYS A 112 6.39 -2.92 7.20
C CYS A 112 4.98 -3.32 7.61
N LEU A 113 4.58 -3.13 8.87
CA LEU A 113 3.23 -3.43 9.34
C LEU A 113 2.26 -2.29 9.00
N THR A 114 2.07 -2.09 7.69
CA THR A 114 1.23 -1.04 7.13
C THR A 114 0.10 -1.59 6.26
N LEU A 115 -0.97 -0.82 6.13
CA LEU A 115 -2.09 -1.11 5.25
C LEU A 115 -2.42 0.08 4.35
N ASN A 116 -3.22 -0.17 3.33
CA ASN A 116 -3.70 0.83 2.37
C ASN A 116 -5.23 0.75 2.29
N VAL A 117 -5.87 1.92 2.21
CA VAL A 117 -7.32 2.09 2.14
C VAL A 117 -7.63 2.91 0.89
N PHE A 118 -8.54 2.38 0.07
CA PHE A 118 -9.04 3.03 -1.14
C PHE A 118 -10.55 3.17 -1.02
N ALA A 119 -11.04 4.40 -0.88
CA ALA A 119 -12.44 4.70 -0.61
C ALA A 119 -13.05 5.49 -1.80
N PRO A 120 -14.09 4.98 -2.47
CA PRO A 120 -14.75 5.72 -3.54
C PRO A 120 -15.53 6.92 -2.99
N ARG A 121 -15.42 8.08 -3.65
CA ARG A 121 -16.17 9.30 -3.28
C ARG A 121 -17.49 9.48 -4.03
N TRP A 122 -17.78 8.61 -5.00
CA TRP A 122 -18.88 8.80 -5.95
C TRP A 122 -20.28 8.46 -5.41
N ARG A 123 -20.42 8.00 -4.16
CA ARG A 123 -21.74 7.90 -3.50
C ARG A 123 -21.76 8.85 -2.30
N GLN A 124 -22.40 10.00 -2.50
CA GLN A 124 -22.63 11.04 -1.49
C GLN A 124 -23.82 10.74 -0.57
N ASP A 125 -24.30 9.49 -0.52
CA ASP A 125 -25.37 9.13 0.41
C ASP A 125 -24.71 8.95 1.79
N GLU A 126 -24.52 10.06 2.50
CA GLU A 126 -23.74 10.15 3.75
C GLU A 126 -24.21 9.15 4.82
N ASP A 127 -25.47 8.71 4.73
CA ASP A 127 -26.08 7.74 5.64
C ASP A 127 -25.76 6.28 5.31
N LYS A 128 -25.16 5.99 4.14
CA LYS A 128 -24.89 4.60 3.71
C LYS A 128 -23.41 4.25 3.80
N LYS A 129 -23.13 3.28 4.67
CA LYS A 129 -21.81 2.65 4.75
C LYS A 129 -21.53 1.79 3.52
N HIS A 130 -20.30 1.83 3.03
CA HIS A 130 -19.82 0.95 1.97
C HIS A 130 -19.50 -0.45 2.49
N ALA A 131 -19.61 -1.46 1.61
CA ALA A 131 -19.02 -2.76 1.85
C ALA A 131 -17.48 -2.64 1.86
N VAL A 132 -16.82 -3.35 2.77
CA VAL A 132 -15.35 -3.35 2.90
C VAL A 132 -14.78 -4.66 2.40
N MET A 133 -13.85 -4.58 1.46
CA MET A 133 -13.08 -5.72 0.97
C MET A 133 -11.66 -5.64 1.54
N VAL A 134 -11.25 -6.66 2.28
CA VAL A 134 -9.90 -6.76 2.84
C VAL A 134 -9.11 -7.80 2.05
N TRP A 135 -8.00 -7.38 1.45
CA TRP A 135 -7.14 -8.24 0.64
C TRP A 135 -5.87 -8.62 1.41
N VAL A 136 -5.55 -9.91 1.41
CA VAL A 136 -4.30 -10.46 1.95
C VAL A 136 -3.52 -11.04 0.78
N HIS A 137 -2.31 -10.53 0.56
CA HIS A 137 -1.51 -10.95 -0.57
C HIS A 137 -1.01 -12.40 -0.45
N GLY A 138 -0.76 -13.02 -1.60
CA GLY A 138 -0.10 -14.32 -1.69
C GLY A 138 1.41 -14.24 -1.47
N GLY A 139 2.14 -15.25 -1.96
CA GLY A 139 3.61 -15.33 -1.86
C GLY A 139 4.14 -16.40 -0.91
N GLY A 140 3.31 -17.42 -0.61
CA GLY A 140 3.74 -18.61 0.15
C GLY A 140 4.32 -18.29 1.52
N PHE A 141 3.81 -17.24 2.18
CA PHE A 141 4.31 -16.74 3.47
C PHE A 141 5.77 -16.24 3.47
N SER A 142 6.40 -16.11 2.29
CA SER A 142 7.84 -15.87 2.17
C SER A 142 8.19 -14.62 1.37
N ILE A 143 7.33 -14.19 0.44
CA ILE A 143 7.55 -13.05 -0.45
C ILE A 143 6.27 -12.24 -0.68
N HIS A 144 6.38 -11.16 -1.47
CA HIS A 144 5.31 -10.26 -1.94
C HIS A 144 4.96 -9.11 -0.99
N SER A 145 4.07 -8.21 -1.43
CA SER A 145 3.65 -7.01 -0.69
C SER A 145 2.23 -6.57 -1.11
N SER A 146 1.56 -5.83 -0.24
CA SER A 146 0.29 -5.18 -0.56
C SER A 146 0.44 -4.16 -1.70
N SER A 147 1.60 -3.52 -1.82
CA SER A 147 1.91 -2.53 -2.87
C SER A 147 1.88 -3.10 -4.30
N ASN A 148 2.05 -4.42 -4.48
CA ASN A 148 2.01 -5.06 -5.81
C ASN A 148 0.62 -5.04 -6.45
N TYR A 149 -0.43 -4.89 -5.65
CA TYR A 149 -1.81 -4.90 -6.15
C TYR A 149 -2.28 -3.55 -6.66
N GLY A 150 -1.41 -2.54 -6.59
CA GLY A 150 -1.59 -1.21 -7.17
C GLY A 150 -2.73 -0.41 -6.53
N ASP A 151 -2.57 0.89 -6.48
CA ASP A 151 -3.63 1.82 -6.09
C ASP A 151 -4.62 2.07 -7.25
N THR A 152 -4.08 2.25 -8.45
CA THR A 152 -4.86 2.65 -9.64
C THR A 152 -5.66 1.52 -10.28
N SER A 153 -5.21 0.28 -10.18
CA SER A 153 -5.88 -0.90 -10.76
C SER A 153 -7.11 -1.32 -9.96
N ILE A 154 -7.05 -1.21 -8.63
CA ILE A 154 -8.15 -1.59 -7.74
C ILE A 154 -9.23 -0.51 -7.65
N ALA A 155 -8.87 0.74 -7.98
CA ALA A 155 -9.78 1.88 -7.93
C ALA A 155 -10.78 1.95 -9.10
N ARG A 156 -10.58 1.17 -10.18
CA ARG A 156 -11.37 1.22 -11.44
C ARG A 156 -12.77 0.60 -11.33
#